data_AF-A0A2E1U917-F1
#
_entry.id   AF-A0A2E1U917-F1
#
_cell.length_a   1.000
_cell.length_b   1.000
_cell.length_c   1.000
_cell.angle_alpha   90.00
_cell.angle_beta   90.00
_cell.angle_gamma   90.00
#
_symmetry.space_group_name_H-M   'P 1'
#
loop_
_entity.id
_entity.type
_entity.pdbx_description
1 polymer ?
#
loop_
_entity_poly.entity_id
_entity_poly.type
_entity_poly.pdbx_seq_one_letter_code
_entity_poly.pdbx_strand_id
1 'polypeptide(L)'
;MDAVNGGLHRFRDRVDPDLLSEIDAWIGRHPLVRIRSALEARTDEKAFFDALAEAVLARHVLSLGFDVETEVPTVGNMTADLRVSKGGREVFLHVKRVATDIDNRASRQIVISPRLRALEMVPRPWLIRVRWSSGATDRQMQRLVEEGMDFLRHASVGDELKVTDDDGSDLGGIRVLAPHDGRRVVLHIGMPDGFIDHTPRMRKRLDRAFAQFKPGAENAIVVASSDHQDGFDFETALLGQFVERWDRRPTDGRRVAHGRDDLGFWSGGAHPTSRAASWFRLSPHSGEFSPRMWFRQSDRPASDGAQMLRAIFGQEEPPEPTA
;
A
#
# COMPACT_ATOMS: atom_id res chain seq x y z
N MET A 1 -17.67 38.40 3.42
CA MET A 1 -16.22 38.55 3.13
C MET A 1 -15.57 37.30 3.73
N ASP A 2 -15.90 36.11 3.19
CA ASP A 2 -15.92 34.86 3.99
C ASP A 2 -15.15 33.68 3.36
N ALA A 3 -13.93 33.92 2.87
CA ALA A 3 -13.20 32.89 2.12
C ALA A 3 -11.76 32.70 2.61
N VAL A 4 -11.53 32.20 3.83
CA VAL A 4 -10.15 31.88 4.28
C VAL A 4 -10.01 30.65 5.23
N ASN A 5 -11.06 29.85 5.49
CA ASN A 5 -10.96 28.76 6.50
C ASN A 5 -11.33 27.35 6.02
N GLY A 6 -11.48 27.12 4.71
CA GLY A 6 -11.75 25.79 4.15
C GLY A 6 -10.52 24.86 4.12
N GLY A 7 -10.73 23.56 3.95
CA GLY A 7 -9.67 22.55 3.90
C GLY A 7 -8.64 22.82 2.80
N LEU A 8 -9.08 23.13 1.57
CA LEU A 8 -8.19 23.50 0.47
C LEU A 8 -7.28 24.68 0.81
N HIS A 9 -7.77 25.69 1.53
CA HIS A 9 -6.94 26.80 1.98
C HIS A 9 -5.98 26.36 3.10
N ARG A 10 -6.46 25.59 4.07
CA ARG A 10 -5.68 25.19 5.26
C ARG A 10 -4.53 24.25 4.94
N PHE A 11 -4.72 23.35 3.98
CA PHE A 11 -3.75 22.30 3.66
C PHE A 11 -3.02 22.52 2.34
N ARG A 12 -3.19 23.69 1.70
CA ARG A 12 -2.58 24.03 0.40
C ARG A 12 -1.09 23.73 0.33
N ASP A 13 -0.32 24.07 1.36
CA ASP A 13 1.15 23.95 1.32
C ASP A 13 1.64 22.50 1.42
N ARG A 14 0.70 21.56 1.60
CA ARG A 14 0.95 20.12 1.69
C ARG A 14 0.47 19.36 0.46
N VAL A 15 -0.07 20.06 -0.53
CA VAL A 15 -0.58 19.47 -1.77
C VAL A 15 0.19 20.07 -2.94
N ASP A 16 0.48 19.23 -3.91
CA ASP A 16 1.12 19.59 -5.16
C ASP A 16 0.37 20.76 -5.83
N PRO A 17 1.07 21.85 -6.21
CA PRO A 17 0.43 23.03 -6.81
C PRO A 17 -0.34 22.74 -8.10
N ASP A 18 0.14 21.82 -8.93
CA ASP A 18 -0.53 21.47 -10.19
C ASP A 18 -1.83 20.72 -9.91
N LEU A 19 -1.79 19.77 -8.96
CA LEU A 19 -2.99 19.08 -8.47
C LEU A 19 -4.01 20.07 -7.86
N LEU A 20 -3.56 21.06 -7.08
CA LEU A 20 -4.46 22.09 -6.54
C LEU A 20 -5.10 22.92 -7.65
N SER A 21 -4.32 23.35 -8.65
CA SER A 21 -4.84 24.12 -9.78
C SER A 21 -5.89 23.33 -10.57
N GLU A 22 -5.72 22.02 -10.71
CA GLU A 22 -6.73 21.16 -11.33
C GLU A 22 -8.00 21.06 -10.47
N ILE A 23 -7.84 20.86 -9.16
CA ILE A 23 -8.97 20.78 -8.21
C ILE A 23 -9.80 22.07 -8.24
N ASP A 24 -9.14 23.24 -8.26
CA ASP A 24 -9.82 24.54 -8.34
C ASP A 24 -10.66 24.69 -9.61
N ALA A 25 -10.29 24.01 -10.70
CA ALA A 25 -11.05 23.99 -11.95
C ALA A 25 -12.27 23.06 -11.93
N TRP A 26 -12.44 22.21 -10.92
CA TRP A 26 -13.58 21.29 -10.78
C TRP A 26 -14.85 22.02 -10.32
N ILE A 27 -15.38 22.87 -11.19
CA ILE A 27 -16.50 23.77 -10.89
C ILE A 27 -17.74 23.41 -11.73
N GLY A 28 -18.90 23.92 -11.31
CA GLY A 28 -20.14 23.83 -12.08
C GLY A 28 -20.58 22.39 -12.35
N ARG A 29 -20.52 21.95 -13.61
CA ARG A 29 -20.94 20.61 -14.06
C ARG A 29 -19.78 19.60 -14.13
N HIS A 30 -18.61 19.94 -13.61
CA HIS A 30 -17.48 19.01 -13.59
C HIS A 30 -17.84 17.74 -12.79
N PRO A 31 -17.50 16.52 -13.26
CA PRO A 31 -17.84 15.28 -12.56
C PRO A 31 -17.33 15.20 -11.12
N LEU A 32 -16.20 15.85 -10.82
CA LEU A 32 -15.56 15.82 -9.50
C LEU A 32 -15.93 17.01 -8.58
N VAL A 33 -16.95 17.80 -8.94
CA VAL A 33 -17.36 18.97 -8.14
C VAL A 33 -17.70 18.62 -6.70
N ARG A 34 -18.29 17.44 -6.45
CA ARG A 34 -18.62 16.97 -5.09
C ARG A 34 -17.37 16.68 -4.26
N ILE A 35 -16.36 16.04 -4.85
CA ILE A 35 -15.08 15.79 -4.18
C ILE A 35 -14.39 17.11 -3.85
N ARG A 36 -14.39 18.08 -4.77
CA ARG A 36 -13.88 19.43 -4.50
C ARG A 36 -14.62 20.07 -3.31
N SER A 37 -15.95 20.07 -3.30
CA SER A 37 -16.72 20.61 -2.18
C SER A 37 -16.40 19.90 -0.86
N ALA A 38 -16.15 18.58 -0.88
CA ALA A 38 -15.70 17.85 0.29
C ALA A 38 -14.30 18.30 0.76
N LEU A 39 -13.36 18.53 -0.15
CA LEU A 39 -12.03 19.05 0.17
C LEU A 39 -12.10 20.47 0.75
N GLU A 40 -12.99 21.32 0.23
CA GLU A 40 -13.21 22.68 0.77
C GLU A 40 -13.82 22.64 2.17
N ALA A 41 -14.79 21.74 2.43
CA ALA A 41 -15.51 21.68 3.70
C ALA A 41 -14.72 21.02 4.84
N ARG A 42 -13.79 20.11 4.53
CA ARG A 42 -13.08 19.31 5.56
C ARG A 42 -11.89 20.07 6.14
N THR A 43 -12.07 20.64 7.33
CA THR A 43 -11.02 21.35 8.07
C THR A 43 -10.17 20.45 8.96
N ASP A 44 -10.62 19.23 9.22
CA ASP A 44 -9.85 18.15 9.85
C ASP A 44 -8.87 17.55 8.84
N GLU A 45 -7.61 17.39 9.27
CA GLU A 45 -6.53 16.89 8.43
C GLU A 45 -6.82 15.49 7.91
N LYS A 46 -7.24 14.59 8.80
CA LYS A 46 -7.47 13.20 8.44
C LYS A 46 -8.57 13.11 7.38
N ALA A 47 -9.70 13.79 7.61
CA ALA A 47 -10.82 13.83 6.69
C ALA A 47 -10.44 14.47 5.35
N PHE A 48 -9.63 15.54 5.35
CA PHE A 48 -9.14 16.19 4.15
C PHE A 48 -8.32 15.21 3.29
N PHE A 49 -7.32 14.54 3.87
CA PHE A 49 -6.50 13.58 3.14
C PHE A 49 -7.25 12.32 2.73
N ASP A 50 -8.30 11.92 3.46
CA ASP A 50 -9.22 10.86 3.00
C ASP A 50 -9.92 11.28 1.68
N ALA A 51 -10.43 12.51 1.58
CA ALA A 51 -11.00 13.03 0.33
C ALA A 51 -9.94 13.24 -0.75
N LEU A 52 -8.71 13.61 -0.38
CA LEU A 52 -7.63 13.78 -1.36
C LEU A 52 -7.26 12.45 -2.03
N ALA A 53 -7.30 11.34 -1.29
CA ALA A 53 -7.12 10.01 -1.87
C ALA A 53 -8.18 9.69 -2.94
N GLU A 54 -9.45 10.01 -2.66
CA GLU A 54 -10.55 9.88 -3.63
C GLU A 54 -10.33 10.80 -4.84
N ALA A 55 -9.88 12.04 -4.62
CA ALA A 55 -9.61 13.01 -5.67
C ALA A 55 -8.51 12.55 -6.64
N VAL A 56 -7.38 12.06 -6.10
CA VAL A 56 -6.24 11.56 -6.90
C VAL A 56 -6.66 10.37 -7.76
N LEU A 57 -7.40 9.42 -7.18
CA LEU A 57 -7.92 8.28 -7.93
C LEU A 57 -8.92 8.72 -9.01
N ALA A 58 -9.88 9.58 -8.65
CA ALA A 58 -10.92 10.02 -9.58
C ALA A 58 -10.33 10.82 -10.75
N ARG A 59 -9.33 11.68 -10.50
CA ARG A 59 -8.55 12.38 -11.54
C ARG A 59 -7.88 11.40 -12.49
N HIS A 60 -7.20 10.38 -11.98
CA HIS A 60 -6.55 9.35 -12.79
C HIS A 60 -7.56 8.58 -13.64
N VAL A 61 -8.69 8.19 -13.06
CA VAL A 61 -9.76 7.49 -13.80
C VAL A 61 -10.34 8.37 -14.93
N LEU A 62 -10.58 9.66 -14.67
CA LEU A 62 -11.04 10.60 -15.69
C LEU A 62 -10.01 10.80 -16.81
N SER A 63 -8.72 10.87 -16.48
CA SER A 63 -7.65 11.06 -17.50
C SER A 63 -7.54 9.87 -18.45
N LEU A 64 -7.96 8.68 -18.02
CA LEU A 64 -8.09 7.48 -18.84
C LEU A 64 -9.38 7.43 -19.68
N GLY A 65 -10.20 8.48 -19.61
CA GLY A 65 -11.44 8.63 -20.37
C GLY A 65 -12.56 7.69 -19.91
N PHE A 66 -12.66 7.46 -18.61
CA PHE A 66 -13.84 6.83 -17.99
C PHE A 66 -14.77 7.91 -17.44
N ASP A 67 -16.06 7.59 -17.34
CA ASP A 67 -17.02 8.41 -16.61
C ASP A 67 -16.93 8.10 -15.12
N VAL A 68 -17.00 9.14 -14.28
CA VAL A 68 -16.93 9.03 -12.83
C VAL A 68 -18.16 9.67 -12.19
N GLU A 69 -18.82 8.90 -11.33
CA GLU A 69 -19.88 9.36 -10.43
C GLU A 69 -19.44 9.13 -8.97
N THR A 70 -19.67 10.09 -8.09
CA THR A 70 -19.17 10.07 -6.71
C THR A 70 -20.29 9.83 -5.70
N GLU A 71 -19.99 9.14 -4.59
CA GLU A 71 -20.92 8.85 -3.49
C GLU A 71 -22.18 8.10 -3.96
N VAL A 72 -22.00 6.99 -4.67
CA VAL A 72 -23.10 6.24 -5.27
C VAL A 72 -23.73 5.27 -4.27
N PRO A 73 -25.07 5.26 -4.07
CA PRO A 73 -25.71 4.37 -3.11
C PRO A 73 -25.46 2.86 -3.35
N THR A 74 -25.25 2.15 -2.25
CA THR A 74 -25.05 0.70 -2.18
C THR A 74 -26.05 0.05 -1.22
N VAL A 75 -25.60 -0.74 -0.25
CA VAL A 75 -26.45 -1.40 0.76
C VAL A 75 -26.64 -0.53 1.99
N GLY A 76 -27.82 -0.59 2.59
CA GLY A 76 -28.04 -0.07 3.96
C GLY A 76 -27.61 1.39 4.16
N ASN A 77 -28.07 2.31 3.31
CA ASN A 77 -27.70 3.74 3.31
C ASN A 77 -26.19 4.02 3.19
N MET A 78 -25.38 3.03 2.82
CA MET A 78 -23.96 3.20 2.53
C MET A 78 -23.76 3.60 1.06
N THR A 79 -22.55 4.06 0.76
CA THR A 79 -22.14 4.50 -0.58
C THR A 79 -20.84 3.81 -0.99
N ALA A 80 -20.68 3.61 -2.29
CA ALA A 80 -19.39 3.45 -2.92
C ALA A 80 -18.81 4.85 -3.14
N ASP A 81 -17.50 5.00 -2.95
CA ASP A 81 -16.85 6.29 -3.08
C ASP A 81 -16.89 6.75 -4.54
N LEU A 82 -16.62 5.84 -5.48
CA LEU A 82 -16.74 6.09 -6.93
C LEU A 82 -17.51 4.97 -7.63
N ARG A 83 -18.32 5.34 -8.62
CA ARG A 83 -18.77 4.46 -9.71
C ARG A 83 -18.04 4.89 -10.97
N VAL A 84 -17.34 3.95 -11.59
CA VAL A 84 -16.58 4.17 -12.81
C VAL A 84 -17.23 3.42 -13.95
N SER A 85 -17.44 4.07 -15.09
CA SER A 85 -18.10 3.44 -16.24
C SER A 85 -17.46 3.81 -17.57
N LYS A 86 -17.54 2.88 -18.53
CA LYS A 86 -17.11 3.08 -19.93
C LYS A 86 -17.74 2.02 -20.82
N GLY A 87 -18.37 2.43 -21.92
CA GLY A 87 -18.96 1.50 -22.90
C GLY A 87 -20.04 0.58 -22.32
N GLY A 88 -20.90 1.11 -21.44
CA GLY A 88 -22.00 0.34 -20.81
C GLY A 88 -21.58 -0.61 -19.69
N ARG A 89 -20.28 -0.62 -19.33
CA ARG A 89 -19.72 -1.41 -18.23
C ARG A 89 -19.47 -0.51 -17.03
N GLU A 90 -19.58 -1.05 -15.83
CA GLU A 90 -19.37 -0.30 -14.59
C GLU A 90 -18.64 -1.11 -13.51
N VAL A 91 -17.91 -0.39 -12.66
CA VAL A 91 -17.28 -0.93 -11.45
C VAL A 91 -17.43 0.07 -10.31
N PHE A 92 -17.67 -0.45 -9.09
CA PHE A 92 -17.80 0.34 -7.88
C PHE A 92 -16.50 0.27 -7.08
N LEU A 93 -15.88 1.42 -6.85
CA LEU A 93 -14.62 1.55 -6.13
C LEU A 93 -14.87 2.03 -4.71
N HIS A 94 -14.28 1.31 -3.75
CA HIS A 94 -14.33 1.62 -2.33
C HIS A 94 -12.94 2.07 -1.88
N VAL A 95 -12.75 3.37 -1.76
CA VAL A 95 -11.49 4.03 -1.43
C VAL A 95 -11.35 4.14 0.07
N LYS A 96 -10.22 3.69 0.61
CA LYS A 96 -9.90 3.82 2.03
C LYS A 96 -8.47 4.29 2.20
N ARG A 97 -8.28 5.32 3.01
CA ARG A 97 -6.94 5.74 3.40
C ARG A 97 -6.53 5.12 4.72
N VAL A 98 -5.29 4.65 4.78
CA VAL A 98 -4.60 4.30 6.02
C VAL A 98 -3.70 5.47 6.37
N ALA A 99 -4.07 6.21 7.42
CA ALA A 99 -3.18 7.17 8.03
C ALA A 99 -2.06 6.40 8.73
N THR A 100 -0.86 6.51 8.20
CA THR A 100 0.35 6.03 8.86
C THR A 100 0.96 7.19 9.62
N ASP A 101 1.64 6.92 10.74
CA ASP A 101 2.16 7.97 11.64
C ASP A 101 3.23 8.84 10.94
N ILE A 102 3.59 8.46 9.70
CA ILE A 102 4.48 9.11 8.74
C ILE A 102 3.80 10.30 8.04
N ASP A 103 2.46 10.38 8.04
CA ASP A 103 1.72 11.54 7.50
C ASP A 103 2.15 12.87 8.15
N ASN A 104 2.60 12.80 9.41
CA ASN A 104 3.15 13.93 10.18
C ASN A 104 4.66 14.12 10.02
N ARG A 105 5.36 13.17 9.40
CA ARG A 105 6.80 13.20 9.15
C ARG A 105 7.04 13.38 7.67
N ALA A 106 6.56 14.51 7.16
CA ALA A 106 6.83 14.94 5.80
C ALA A 106 8.32 14.74 5.46
N SER A 107 8.58 14.09 4.33
CA SER A 107 9.76 14.31 3.48
C SER A 107 11.14 13.80 3.90
N ARG A 108 11.31 12.97 4.94
CA ARG A 108 12.59 12.23 5.02
C ARG A 108 12.52 11.08 4.02
N GLN A 109 12.96 11.35 2.79
CA GLN A 109 13.35 10.31 1.85
C GLN A 109 14.50 9.56 2.51
N ILE A 110 14.17 8.52 3.26
CA ILE A 110 15.17 7.62 3.82
C ILE A 110 15.75 6.92 2.59
N VAL A 111 17.01 7.19 2.30
CA VAL A 111 17.75 6.47 1.26
C VAL A 111 18.53 5.38 1.97
N ILE A 112 18.45 4.14 1.47
CA ILE A 112 19.27 3.03 2.00
C ILE A 112 20.73 3.48 1.99
N SER A 113 21.34 3.51 3.18
CA SER A 113 22.77 3.77 3.30
C SER A 113 23.52 2.79 2.40
N PRO A 114 24.44 3.25 1.53
CA PRO A 114 25.22 2.36 0.66
C PRO A 114 25.92 1.23 1.42
N ARG A 115 26.23 1.41 2.71
CA ARG A 115 26.81 0.37 3.57
C ARG A 115 25.88 -0.81 3.79
N LEU A 116 24.57 -0.55 3.95
CA LEU A 116 23.58 -1.61 4.15
C LEU A 116 23.40 -2.46 2.90
N ARG A 117 23.74 -1.94 1.71
CA ARG A 117 23.76 -2.74 0.47
C ARG A 117 24.76 -3.90 0.53
N ALA A 118 25.73 -3.89 1.45
CA ALA A 118 26.58 -5.05 1.71
C ALA A 118 25.77 -6.30 2.12
N LEU A 119 24.59 -6.13 2.73
CA LEU A 119 23.69 -7.24 3.05
C LEU A 119 23.21 -7.99 1.80
N GLU A 120 23.14 -7.33 0.64
CA GLU A 120 22.80 -7.95 -0.66
C GLU A 120 23.86 -8.96 -1.12
N MET A 121 25.05 -8.96 -0.53
CA MET A 121 26.08 -9.95 -0.83
C MET A 121 25.81 -11.32 -0.20
N VAL A 122 24.88 -11.41 0.75
CA VAL A 122 24.50 -12.68 1.37
C VAL A 122 23.76 -13.54 0.33
N PRO A 123 24.23 -14.77 0.02
CA PRO A 123 23.67 -15.62 -1.02
C PRO A 123 22.41 -16.36 -0.53
N ARG A 124 21.42 -15.58 -0.09
CA ARG A 124 20.13 -16.07 0.41
C ARG A 124 19.00 -15.37 -0.34
N PRO A 125 17.96 -16.10 -0.76
CA PRO A 125 16.85 -15.56 -1.54
C PRO A 125 15.83 -14.83 -0.65
N TRP A 126 16.28 -13.86 0.16
CA TRP A 126 15.43 -13.16 1.13
C TRP A 126 15.11 -11.72 0.77
N LEU A 127 13.82 -11.38 0.83
CA LEU A 127 13.35 -10.01 0.93
C LEU A 127 13.38 -9.62 2.40
N ILE A 128 14.09 -8.54 2.74
CA ILE A 128 14.29 -8.13 4.13
C ILE A 128 13.88 -6.68 4.35
N ARG A 129 13.35 -6.36 5.53
CA ARG A 129 13.18 -4.98 5.99
C ARG A 129 14.37 -4.60 6.85
N VAL A 130 14.99 -3.45 6.59
CA VAL A 130 16.15 -2.94 7.34
C VAL A 130 15.87 -1.56 7.91
N ARG A 131 16.08 -1.40 9.21
CA ARG A 131 16.03 -0.10 9.89
C ARG A 131 17.38 0.21 10.53
N TRP A 132 17.72 1.48 10.63
CA TRP A 132 18.97 1.93 11.24
C TRP A 132 18.79 3.31 11.87
N SER A 133 19.62 3.60 12.88
CA SER A 133 19.67 4.92 13.48
C SER A 133 20.30 5.94 12.52
N SER A 134 19.59 7.03 12.23
CA SER A 134 20.07 8.08 11.31
C SER A 134 21.34 8.81 11.79
N GLY A 135 21.66 8.73 13.08
CA GLY A 135 22.87 9.31 13.69
C GLY A 135 23.97 8.28 13.97
N ALA A 136 23.84 7.05 13.47
CA ALA A 136 24.82 6.00 13.71
C ALA A 136 26.19 6.38 13.13
N THR A 137 27.22 6.24 13.95
CA THR A 137 28.63 6.40 13.54
C THR A 137 29.03 5.28 12.57
N ASP A 138 30.17 5.46 11.91
CA ASP A 138 30.73 4.46 11.00
C ASP A 138 30.92 3.10 11.65
N ARG A 139 31.44 3.08 12.88
CA ARG A 139 31.63 1.86 13.67
C ARG A 139 30.31 1.19 14.00
N GLN A 140 29.29 1.96 14.38
CA GLN A 140 27.96 1.43 14.70
C GLN A 140 27.26 0.86 13.45
N MET A 141 27.38 1.55 12.31
CA MET A 141 26.85 1.05 11.03
C MET A 141 27.57 -0.22 10.58
N GLN A 142 28.90 -0.30 10.76
CA GLN A 142 29.67 -1.50 10.45
C GLN A 142 29.21 -2.69 11.29
N ARG A 143 29.01 -2.49 12.60
CA ARG A 143 28.49 -3.52 13.51
C ARG A 143 27.11 -4.04 13.06
N LEU A 144 26.18 -3.15 12.71
CA LEU A 144 24.86 -3.54 12.19
C LEU A 144 24.99 -4.40 10.91
N VAL A 145 25.90 -4.05 10.01
CA VAL A 145 26.14 -4.80 8.77
C VAL A 145 26.74 -6.19 9.06
N GLU A 146 27.72 -6.27 9.97
CA GLU A 146 28.38 -7.53 10.34
C GLU A 146 27.42 -8.51 11.02
N GLU A 147 26.72 -8.06 12.07
CA GLU A 147 25.72 -8.86 12.77
C GLU A 147 24.57 -9.25 11.82
N GLY A 148 24.16 -8.32 10.95
CA GLY A 148 23.15 -8.57 9.94
C GLY A 148 23.55 -9.63 8.91
N MET A 149 24.78 -9.58 8.40
CA MET A 149 25.28 -10.61 7.48
C MET A 149 25.29 -11.99 8.13
N ASP A 150 25.68 -12.09 9.41
CA ASP A 150 25.73 -13.36 10.12
C ASP A 150 24.34 -13.93 10.41
N PHE A 151 23.42 -13.07 10.87
CA PHE A 151 22.01 -13.41 11.05
C PHE A 151 21.40 -13.96 9.76
N LEU A 152 21.56 -13.24 8.63
CA LEU A 152 20.93 -13.62 7.37
C LEU A 152 21.43 -14.96 6.80
N ARG A 153 22.63 -15.42 7.18
CA ARG A 153 23.14 -16.75 6.80
C ARG A 153 22.33 -17.89 7.40
N HIS A 154 21.62 -17.65 8.50
CA HIS A 154 20.90 -18.68 9.26
C HIS A 154 19.40 -18.39 9.37
N ALA A 155 18.99 -17.13 9.18
CA ALA A 155 17.61 -16.69 9.34
C ALA A 155 16.60 -17.41 8.43
N SER A 156 15.42 -17.58 8.97
CA SER A 156 14.19 -18.06 8.33
C SER A 156 13.19 -16.91 8.14
N VAL A 157 12.14 -17.16 7.36
CA VAL A 157 11.07 -16.17 7.15
C VAL A 157 10.38 -15.87 8.47
N GLY A 158 10.21 -14.57 8.78
CA GLY A 158 9.64 -14.09 10.04
C GLY A 158 10.66 -13.78 11.11
N ASP A 159 11.92 -14.23 10.98
CA ASP A 159 12.96 -13.92 11.95
C ASP A 159 13.30 -12.42 11.95
N GLU A 160 13.67 -11.92 13.13
CA GLU A 160 14.10 -10.54 13.35
C GLU A 160 15.37 -10.47 14.18
N LEU A 161 16.31 -9.65 13.71
CA LEU A 161 17.49 -9.22 14.45
C LEU A 161 17.30 -7.77 14.91
N LYS A 162 17.55 -7.52 16.20
CA LYS A 162 17.74 -6.17 16.75
C LYS A 162 19.20 -6.03 17.19
N VAL A 163 19.85 -4.96 16.74
CA VAL A 163 21.25 -4.67 17.07
C VAL A 163 21.31 -3.45 17.97
N THR A 164 22.00 -3.58 19.10
CA THR A 164 22.22 -2.50 20.06
C THR A 164 23.70 -2.21 20.24
N ASP A 165 24.00 -0.99 20.67
CA ASP A 165 25.29 -0.53 21.17
C ASP A 165 25.66 -1.27 22.47
N ASP A 166 26.92 -1.15 22.88
CA ASP A 166 27.43 -1.53 24.20
C ASP A 166 26.68 -0.79 25.33
N ASP A 167 26.24 0.45 25.08
CA ASP A 167 25.38 1.24 26.00
C ASP A 167 23.89 0.84 25.93
N GLY A 168 23.53 -0.19 25.16
CA GLY A 168 22.14 -0.64 24.97
C GLY A 168 21.30 0.22 24.03
N SER A 169 21.90 1.24 23.40
CA SER A 169 21.23 2.10 22.43
C SER A 169 20.91 1.35 21.13
N ASP A 170 19.72 1.56 20.56
CA ASP A 170 19.27 0.86 19.35
C ASP A 170 20.03 1.35 18.10
N LEU A 171 20.80 0.46 17.48
CA LEU A 171 21.55 0.77 16.24
C LEU A 171 20.69 0.52 15.01
N GLY A 172 19.79 -0.46 15.09
CA GLY A 172 18.93 -0.85 13.99
C GLY A 172 18.43 -2.28 14.10
N GLY A 173 17.91 -2.79 12.99
CA GLY A 173 17.43 -4.16 12.93
C GLY A 173 17.15 -4.62 11.51
N ILE A 174 17.01 -5.93 11.37
CA ILE A 174 16.71 -6.61 10.12
C ILE A 174 15.58 -7.61 10.37
N ARG A 175 14.55 -7.62 9.51
CA ARG A 175 13.49 -8.63 9.54
C ARG A 175 13.38 -9.33 8.20
N VAL A 176 13.30 -10.66 8.19
CA VAL A 176 13.07 -11.44 6.96
C VAL A 176 11.58 -11.46 6.66
N LEU A 177 11.19 -10.86 5.54
CA LEU A 177 9.79 -10.68 5.15
C LEU A 177 9.26 -11.84 4.31
N ALA A 178 10.03 -12.26 3.32
CA ALA A 178 9.58 -13.20 2.30
C ALA A 178 10.76 -13.92 1.61
N PRO A 179 10.52 -15.11 1.02
CA PRO A 179 11.35 -15.59 -0.08
C PRO A 179 11.21 -14.69 -1.31
N HIS A 180 12.26 -14.57 -2.12
CA HIS A 180 12.17 -14.03 -3.48
C HIS A 180 12.98 -14.88 -4.47
N ASP A 181 12.85 -14.61 -5.77
CA ASP A 181 13.41 -15.47 -6.83
C ASP A 181 14.86 -15.22 -7.20
N GLY A 182 15.47 -14.16 -6.65
CA GLY A 182 16.89 -13.94 -6.78
C GLY A 182 17.72 -14.89 -5.90
N ARG A 183 19.04 -14.83 -6.07
CA ARG A 183 19.99 -15.67 -5.30
C ARG A 183 20.59 -14.96 -4.09
N ARG A 184 20.18 -13.72 -3.86
CA ARG A 184 20.83 -12.76 -2.96
C ARG A 184 19.79 -11.93 -2.25
N VAL A 185 20.12 -11.42 -1.08
CA VAL A 185 19.18 -10.62 -0.29
C VAL A 185 18.78 -9.35 -1.05
N VAL A 186 17.51 -8.96 -0.93
CA VAL A 186 16.96 -7.70 -1.46
C VAL A 186 16.46 -6.86 -0.28
N LEU A 187 16.85 -5.59 -0.24
CA LEU A 187 16.51 -4.69 0.86
C LEU A 187 15.25 -3.88 0.58
N HIS A 188 14.34 -3.94 1.54
CA HIS A 188 13.33 -2.93 1.81
C HIS A 188 13.77 -2.05 2.98
N ILE A 189 13.52 -0.76 2.86
CA ILE A 189 13.71 0.18 3.98
C ILE A 189 12.68 -0.17 5.06
N GLY A 190 13.05 0.01 6.31
CA GLY A 190 12.17 0.02 7.47
C GLY A 190 12.24 1.38 8.16
N MET A 191 11.25 1.66 9.00
CA MET A 191 11.18 2.93 9.72
C MET A 191 12.28 3.03 10.80
N PRO A 192 12.86 4.22 11.04
CA PRO A 192 13.88 4.42 12.08
C PRO A 192 13.37 4.04 13.48
N ASP A 193 12.06 4.23 13.73
CA ASP A 193 11.40 4.02 15.01
C ASP A 193 10.94 2.56 15.24
N GLY A 194 11.24 1.64 14.32
CA GLY A 194 10.90 0.22 14.45
C GLY A 194 10.27 -0.39 13.20
N PHE A 195 9.99 -1.69 13.26
CA PHE A 195 9.20 -2.38 12.25
C PHE A 195 7.71 -2.17 12.55
N ILE A 196 7.19 -1.00 12.17
CA ILE A 196 5.75 -0.74 12.29
C ILE A 196 5.02 -1.67 11.31
N ASP A 197 4.09 -2.46 11.84
CA ASP A 197 3.24 -3.35 11.07
C ASP A 197 1.88 -2.69 10.85
N HIS A 198 1.61 -2.25 9.62
CA HIS A 198 0.33 -1.66 9.26
C HIS A 198 -0.73 -2.68 8.83
N THR A 199 -0.37 -3.97 8.76
CA THR A 199 -1.24 -5.08 8.36
C THR A 199 -2.59 -5.08 9.09
N PRO A 200 -2.67 -4.93 10.44
CA PRO A 200 -3.96 -4.95 11.13
C PRO A 200 -4.84 -3.75 10.80
N ARG A 201 -4.24 -2.56 10.61
CA ARG A 201 -4.96 -1.34 10.22
C ARG A 201 -5.52 -1.49 8.80
N MET A 202 -4.74 -2.05 7.89
CA MET A 202 -5.15 -2.33 6.50
C MET A 202 -6.27 -3.37 6.45
N ARG A 203 -6.17 -4.47 7.19
CA ARG A 203 -7.22 -5.49 7.27
C ARG A 203 -8.56 -4.90 7.71
N LYS A 204 -8.56 -4.05 8.75
CA LYS A 204 -9.76 -3.33 9.19
C LYS A 204 -10.34 -2.41 8.11
N ARG A 205 -9.52 -1.84 7.22
CA ARG A 205 -10.00 -1.03 6.08
C ARG A 205 -10.61 -1.90 4.98
N LEU A 206 -10.00 -3.05 4.69
CA LEU A 206 -10.54 -4.04 3.76
C LEU A 206 -11.92 -4.51 4.22
N ASP A 207 -12.07 -4.91 5.48
CA ASP A 207 -13.35 -5.34 6.06
C ASP A 207 -14.42 -4.24 5.97
N ARG A 208 -14.06 -2.99 6.28
CA ARG A 208 -14.97 -1.85 6.20
C ARG A 208 -15.40 -1.54 4.76
N ALA A 209 -14.49 -1.64 3.81
CA ALA A 209 -14.80 -1.44 2.39
C ALA A 209 -15.72 -2.56 1.87
N PHE A 210 -15.45 -3.81 2.26
CA PHE A 210 -16.28 -4.96 1.89
C PHE A 210 -17.72 -4.82 2.37
N ALA A 211 -17.94 -4.32 3.58
CA ALA A 211 -19.28 -4.07 4.11
C ALA A 211 -20.11 -3.06 3.28
N GLN A 212 -19.45 -2.25 2.43
CA GLN A 212 -20.07 -1.24 1.58
C GLN A 212 -20.34 -1.76 0.16
N PHE A 213 -20.01 -3.00 -0.16
CA PHE A 213 -20.12 -3.53 -1.52
C PHE A 213 -21.55 -3.46 -2.06
N LYS A 214 -21.65 -3.13 -3.35
CA LYS A 214 -22.92 -3.21 -4.07
C LYS A 214 -23.19 -4.67 -4.49
N PRO A 215 -24.27 -5.31 -4.00
CA PRO A 215 -24.57 -6.70 -4.33
C PRO A 215 -24.80 -6.88 -5.84
N GLY A 216 -24.26 -7.95 -6.40
CA GLY A 216 -24.43 -8.30 -7.82
C GLY A 216 -23.65 -7.43 -8.80
N ALA A 217 -22.88 -6.44 -8.35
CA ALA A 217 -22.04 -5.60 -9.19
C ALA A 217 -20.56 -5.95 -9.06
N GLU A 218 -19.75 -5.50 -10.03
CA GLU A 218 -18.30 -5.55 -9.90
C GLU A 218 -17.84 -4.50 -8.87
N ASN A 219 -17.10 -4.94 -7.85
CA ASN A 219 -16.59 -4.09 -6.79
C ASN A 219 -15.08 -4.27 -6.66
N ALA A 220 -14.36 -3.19 -6.38
CA ALA A 220 -12.95 -3.24 -6.01
C ALA A 220 -12.66 -2.37 -4.78
N ILE A 221 -11.77 -2.85 -3.92
CA ILE A 221 -11.27 -2.07 -2.79
C ILE A 221 -9.98 -1.38 -3.22
N VAL A 222 -9.87 -0.08 -2.95
CA VAL A 222 -8.66 0.69 -3.23
C VAL A 222 -8.15 1.28 -1.93
N VAL A 223 -6.94 0.89 -1.52
CA VAL A 223 -6.31 1.41 -0.30
C VAL A 223 -5.20 2.39 -0.64
N ALA A 224 -5.28 3.59 -0.08
CA ALA A 224 -4.27 4.61 -0.19
C ALA A 224 -3.46 4.71 1.11
N SER A 225 -2.15 4.87 1.01
CA SER A 225 -1.30 5.19 2.15
C SER A 225 -0.07 5.98 1.70
N SER A 226 0.68 6.55 2.63
CA SER A 226 1.68 7.58 2.29
C SER A 226 3.09 7.03 2.04
N ASP A 227 3.39 5.83 2.53
CA ASP A 227 4.72 5.22 2.40
C ASP A 227 4.73 4.15 1.30
N HIS A 228 5.77 4.14 0.47
CA HIS A 228 6.02 3.08 -0.50
C HIS A 228 6.08 1.67 0.13
N GLN A 229 6.52 1.55 1.39
CA GLN A 229 6.62 0.27 2.10
C GLN A 229 5.27 -0.34 2.45
N ASP A 230 4.24 0.50 2.59
CA ASP A 230 2.89 0.08 2.94
C ASP A 230 2.29 -0.87 1.91
N GLY A 231 2.78 -0.86 0.66
CA GLY A 231 2.34 -1.81 -0.36
C GLY A 231 2.60 -3.27 0.03
N PHE A 232 3.69 -3.56 0.75
CA PHE A 232 3.97 -4.92 1.25
C PHE A 232 3.06 -5.30 2.42
N ASP A 233 2.79 -4.35 3.33
CA ASP A 233 1.86 -4.56 4.44
C ASP A 233 0.43 -4.76 3.91
N PHE A 234 0.08 -4.06 2.81
CA PHE A 234 -1.21 -4.23 2.13
C PHE A 234 -1.33 -5.62 1.52
N GLU A 235 -0.31 -6.07 0.80
CA GLU A 235 -0.27 -7.42 0.24
C GLU A 235 -0.36 -8.48 1.35
N THR A 236 0.34 -8.26 2.46
CA THR A 236 0.28 -9.14 3.65
C THR A 236 -1.10 -9.14 4.29
N ALA A 237 -1.77 -7.99 4.38
CA ALA A 237 -3.15 -7.89 4.88
C ALA A 237 -4.13 -8.61 3.95
N LEU A 238 -3.89 -8.54 2.64
CA LEU A 238 -4.75 -9.12 1.61
C LEU A 238 -4.58 -10.64 1.52
N LEU A 239 -3.34 -11.12 1.44
CA LEU A 239 -2.99 -12.51 1.08
C LEU A 239 -2.47 -13.34 2.26
N GLY A 240 -2.16 -12.73 3.40
CA GLY A 240 -1.55 -13.39 4.56
C GLY A 240 -0.05 -13.13 4.67
N GLN A 241 0.56 -13.45 5.80
CA GLN A 241 2.02 -13.34 5.96
C GLN A 241 2.72 -14.53 5.33
N PHE A 242 3.94 -14.34 4.82
CA PHE A 242 4.77 -15.47 4.44
C PHE A 242 5.18 -16.29 5.66
N VAL A 243 5.08 -17.61 5.52
CA VAL A 243 5.44 -18.60 6.51
C VAL A 243 6.14 -19.79 5.84
N GLU A 244 6.97 -20.48 6.61
CA GLU A 244 7.47 -21.79 6.23
C GLU A 244 6.34 -22.82 6.27
N ARG A 245 6.27 -23.64 5.23
CA ARG A 245 5.21 -24.64 5.00
C ARG A 245 5.78 -26.04 5.12
N TRP A 246 5.85 -26.52 6.36
CA TRP A 246 6.29 -27.88 6.67
C TRP A 246 5.30 -28.96 6.17
N ASP A 247 4.07 -28.54 5.84
CA ASP A 247 3.02 -29.37 5.23
C ASP A 247 3.17 -29.54 3.71
N ARG A 248 4.13 -28.86 3.08
CA ARG A 248 4.34 -28.87 1.62
C ARG A 248 5.74 -29.34 1.26
N ARG A 249 5.87 -29.93 0.07
CA ARG A 249 7.19 -30.25 -0.49
C ARG A 249 7.88 -28.97 -0.97
N PRO A 250 9.17 -28.75 -0.62
CA PRO A 250 9.95 -27.66 -1.20
C PRO A 250 10.02 -27.78 -2.73
N THR A 251 10.06 -26.65 -3.41
CA THR A 251 10.33 -26.56 -4.85
C THR A 251 11.83 -26.68 -5.14
N ASP A 252 12.18 -26.94 -6.40
CA ASP A 252 13.54 -27.29 -6.80
C ASP A 252 14.57 -26.24 -6.36
N GLY A 253 15.60 -26.70 -5.66
CA GLY A 253 16.67 -25.86 -5.12
C GLY A 253 16.38 -25.20 -3.76
N ARG A 254 15.18 -25.38 -3.18
CA ARG A 254 14.83 -24.86 -1.85
C ARG A 254 14.82 -25.98 -0.80
N ARG A 255 15.25 -25.66 0.43
CA ARG A 255 15.27 -26.60 1.57
C ARG A 255 13.93 -26.69 2.29
N VAL A 256 13.15 -25.62 2.26
CA VAL A 256 11.86 -25.47 2.95
C VAL A 256 10.87 -24.91 1.94
N ALA A 257 9.63 -25.42 1.97
CA ALA A 257 8.55 -24.84 1.18
C ALA A 257 8.07 -23.56 1.85
N HIS A 258 7.68 -22.57 1.07
CA HIS A 258 7.13 -21.32 1.59
C HIS A 258 5.71 -21.13 1.06
N GLY A 259 4.92 -20.39 1.80
CA GLY A 259 3.57 -20.01 1.39
C GLY A 259 3.05 -18.88 2.26
N ARG A 260 1.79 -18.55 2.08
CA ARG A 260 1.09 -17.57 2.92
C ARG A 260 0.33 -18.30 4.03
N ASP A 261 0.16 -17.65 5.18
CA ASP A 261 -0.72 -18.09 6.25
C ASP A 261 -2.21 -17.94 5.88
N ASP A 262 -3.10 -18.36 6.77
CA ASP A 262 -4.55 -18.32 6.60
C ASP A 262 -5.19 -17.05 7.19
N LEU A 263 -4.40 -16.03 7.53
CA LEU A 263 -4.88 -14.80 8.19
C LEU A 263 -5.13 -13.64 7.21
N GLY A 264 -4.83 -13.82 5.93
CA GLY A 264 -5.12 -12.86 4.88
C GLY A 264 -6.63 -12.59 4.71
N PHE A 265 -6.97 -11.39 4.26
CA PHE A 265 -8.35 -11.01 3.96
C PHE A 265 -9.03 -11.93 2.92
N TRP A 266 -8.27 -12.47 1.98
CA TRP A 266 -8.74 -13.44 0.98
C TRP A 266 -8.49 -14.92 1.35
N SER A 267 -7.91 -15.19 2.53
CA SER A 267 -7.59 -16.55 2.96
C SER A 267 -8.84 -17.39 3.24
N GLY A 268 -8.72 -18.71 3.03
CA GLY A 268 -9.77 -19.68 3.37
C GLY A 268 -11.11 -19.51 2.63
N GLY A 269 -11.16 -18.73 1.54
CA GLY A 269 -12.41 -18.42 0.84
C GLY A 269 -13.26 -17.33 1.50
N ALA A 270 -12.73 -16.64 2.52
CA ALA A 270 -13.40 -15.48 3.12
C ALA A 270 -13.72 -14.41 2.06
N HIS A 271 -14.72 -13.57 2.30
CA HIS A 271 -15.08 -12.44 1.42
C HIS A 271 -15.22 -12.83 -0.08
N PRO A 272 -16.06 -13.82 -0.43
CA PRO A 272 -16.08 -14.43 -1.77
C PRO A 272 -16.40 -13.45 -2.91
N THR A 273 -17.09 -12.36 -2.61
CA THR A 273 -17.44 -11.32 -3.60
C THR A 273 -16.34 -10.25 -3.75
N SER A 274 -15.27 -10.30 -2.94
CA SER A 274 -14.08 -9.46 -3.13
C SER A 274 -13.08 -10.17 -4.04
N ARG A 275 -13.09 -9.78 -5.30
CA ARG A 275 -12.30 -10.39 -6.38
C ARG A 275 -11.10 -9.56 -6.81
N ALA A 276 -11.10 -8.28 -6.44
CA ALA A 276 -10.13 -7.28 -6.85
C ALA A 276 -9.82 -6.31 -5.71
N ALA A 277 -8.54 -6.02 -5.53
CA ALA A 277 -8.08 -5.00 -4.62
C ALA A 277 -6.85 -4.29 -5.19
N SER A 278 -6.72 -3.00 -4.93
CA SER A 278 -5.59 -2.19 -5.36
C SER A 278 -5.06 -1.37 -4.19
N TRP A 279 -3.77 -1.09 -4.24
CA TRP A 279 -3.11 -0.15 -3.36
C TRP A 279 -2.35 0.88 -4.19
N PHE A 280 -2.31 2.13 -3.73
CA PHE A 280 -1.43 3.13 -4.30
C PHE A 280 -0.84 4.02 -3.21
N ARG A 281 0.35 4.54 -3.49
CA ARG A 281 0.97 5.53 -2.62
C ARG A 281 0.32 6.90 -2.86
N LEU A 282 -0.34 7.44 -1.84
CA LEU A 282 -0.76 8.83 -1.82
C LEU A 282 0.45 9.70 -1.52
N SER A 283 0.94 10.40 -2.54
CA SER A 283 2.01 11.40 -2.39
C SER A 283 1.44 12.79 -2.64
N PRO A 284 0.93 13.49 -1.59
CA PRO A 284 0.27 14.77 -1.78
C PRO A 284 1.11 15.80 -2.53
N HIS A 285 2.44 15.74 -2.43
CA HIS A 285 3.38 16.72 -2.99
C HIS A 285 3.89 16.41 -4.41
N SER A 286 3.57 15.25 -5.00
CA SER A 286 4.00 14.92 -6.37
C SER A 286 2.85 14.64 -7.33
N GLY A 287 1.62 14.52 -6.81
CA GLY A 287 0.45 14.14 -7.62
C GLY A 287 0.59 12.78 -8.32
N GLU A 288 1.63 12.01 -8.00
CA GLU A 288 1.98 10.75 -8.65
C GLU A 288 1.00 9.66 -8.26
N PHE A 289 0.55 8.90 -9.26
CA PHE A 289 -0.32 7.75 -9.07
C PHE A 289 0.36 6.50 -9.61
N SER A 290 0.95 5.71 -8.70
CA SER A 290 1.58 4.42 -9.01
C SER A 290 0.84 3.31 -8.28
N PRO A 291 -0.25 2.78 -8.86
CA PRO A 291 -1.04 1.71 -8.25
C PRO A 291 -0.38 0.35 -8.43
N ARG A 292 -0.70 -0.56 -7.52
CA ARG A 292 -0.50 -2.01 -7.61
C ARG A 292 -1.86 -2.67 -7.48
N MET A 293 -2.09 -3.74 -8.22
CA MET A 293 -3.38 -4.43 -8.24
C MET A 293 -3.21 -5.94 -8.11
N TRP A 294 -4.13 -6.54 -7.35
CA TRP A 294 -4.23 -7.97 -7.14
C TRP A 294 -5.62 -8.44 -7.55
N PHE A 295 -5.67 -9.63 -8.15
CA PHE A 295 -6.93 -10.34 -8.40
C PHE A 295 -6.93 -11.65 -7.59
N ARG A 296 -8.11 -12.07 -7.14
CA ARG A 296 -8.25 -13.36 -6.48
C ARG A 296 -7.98 -14.47 -7.50
N GLN A 297 -7.03 -15.38 -7.19
CA GLN A 297 -6.52 -16.41 -8.13
C GLN A 297 -7.60 -17.30 -8.79
N SER A 298 -8.75 -17.48 -8.15
CA SER A 298 -9.87 -18.28 -8.66
C SER A 298 -10.63 -17.65 -9.84
N ASP A 299 -10.29 -16.41 -10.24
CA ASP A 299 -11.10 -15.58 -11.13
C ASP A 299 -10.50 -15.31 -12.52
N ARG A 300 -9.58 -16.17 -12.97
CA ARG A 300 -9.23 -16.25 -14.41
C ARG A 300 -10.40 -16.94 -15.15
N PRO A 301 -11.43 -16.17 -15.54
CA PRO A 301 -11.32 -15.46 -16.82
C PRO A 301 -11.72 -13.98 -16.76
N ALA A 302 -11.27 -13.26 -17.78
CA ALA A 302 -11.37 -11.83 -18.00
C ALA A 302 -12.82 -11.30 -18.02
N SER A 303 -13.44 -11.13 -16.85
CA SER A 303 -14.69 -10.36 -16.77
C SER A 303 -14.45 -8.95 -17.34
N ASP A 304 -15.48 -8.38 -17.94
CA ASP A 304 -15.43 -7.00 -18.45
C ASP A 304 -15.01 -6.01 -17.35
N GLY A 305 -15.43 -6.27 -16.11
CA GLY A 305 -15.01 -5.53 -14.93
C GLY A 305 -13.51 -5.67 -14.61
N ALA A 306 -12.95 -6.88 -14.68
CA ALA A 306 -11.51 -7.10 -14.49
C ALA A 306 -10.67 -6.39 -15.55
N GLN A 307 -11.14 -6.31 -16.81
CA GLN A 307 -10.46 -5.56 -17.87
C GLN A 307 -10.49 -4.04 -17.61
N MET A 308 -11.62 -3.50 -17.15
CA MET A 308 -11.70 -2.09 -16.74
C MET A 308 -10.73 -1.80 -15.60
N LEU A 309 -10.70 -2.67 -14.59
CA LEU A 309 -9.80 -2.52 -13.45
C LEU A 309 -8.33 -2.57 -13.86
N ARG A 310 -7.94 -3.45 -14.79
CA ARG A 310 -6.57 -3.46 -15.36
C ARG A 310 -6.25 -2.21 -16.15
N ALA A 311 -7.23 -1.63 -16.85
CA ALA A 311 -7.03 -0.37 -17.55
C ALA A 311 -6.83 0.80 -16.58
N ILE A 312 -7.48 0.77 -15.41
CA ILE A 312 -7.36 1.81 -14.37
C ILE A 312 -6.05 1.65 -13.59
N PHE A 313 -5.75 0.44 -13.10
CA PHE A 313 -4.68 0.22 -12.12
C PHE A 313 -3.43 -0.46 -12.71
N GLY A 314 -3.40 -0.72 -14.02
CA GLY A 314 -2.32 -1.46 -14.66
C GLY A 314 -2.50 -2.98 -14.60
N GLN A 315 -1.49 -3.71 -15.08
CA GLN A 315 -1.52 -5.17 -14.99
C GLN A 315 -1.44 -5.62 -13.53
N GLU A 316 -1.98 -6.81 -13.26
CA GLU A 316 -1.68 -7.52 -12.01
C GLU A 316 -0.17 -7.59 -11.89
N GLU A 317 0.38 -6.99 -10.84
CA GLU A 317 1.77 -7.28 -10.52
C GLU A 317 1.77 -8.77 -10.15
N PRO A 318 2.60 -9.61 -10.81
CA PRO A 318 2.70 -10.98 -10.36
C PRO A 318 2.95 -10.91 -8.85
N PRO A 319 2.27 -11.72 -8.01
CA PRO A 319 2.77 -11.92 -6.66
C PRO A 319 4.27 -12.17 -6.82
N GLU A 320 5.13 -11.46 -6.08
CA GLU A 320 6.58 -11.68 -6.21
C GLU A 320 6.76 -13.20 -6.26
N PRO A 321 7.32 -13.72 -7.37
CA PRO A 321 7.02 -15.09 -7.74
C PRO A 321 7.42 -16.02 -6.60
N THR A 322 6.41 -16.60 -5.97
CA THR A 322 6.58 -17.71 -5.05
C THR A 322 6.43 -18.97 -5.86
N ALA A 323 7.56 -19.45 -6.40
CA ALA A 323 7.74 -20.86 -6.68
C ALA A 323 8.45 -21.51 -5.49
#